data_AF-A0A3N4IS54-F1
#
_entry.id   AF-A0A3N4IS54-F1
#
_cell.length_a   1.000
_cell.length_b   1.000
_cell.length_c   1.000
_cell.angle_alpha   90.00
_cell.angle_beta   90.00
_cell.angle_gamma   90.00
#
_symmetry.space_group_name_H-M   'P 1'
#
loop_
_entity.id
_entity.type
_entity.pdbx_description
1 polymer ?
#
loop_
_entity_poly.entity_id
_entity_poly.type
_entity_poly.pdbx_seq_one_letter_code
_entity_poly.pdbx_strand_id
1 'polypeptide(L)'
;METLTTYLPQTPGLLPKWLLFVAVVALGNSFQAYSTLRFNKRIYCKRPHEVTGLSSRTFGTWTVLSAILRAYAAYHITEPVVYDLAMWSYAVAGAHFVSEWLVFGSAGLVFTFLWKGGGRG
;
A
#
# COMPACT_ATOMS: atom_id res chain seq x y z
N MET A 1 24.23 7.99 21.33
CA MET A 1 23.17 8.00 20.29
C MET A 1 22.68 6.57 20.08
N GLU A 2 21.99 5.99 21.07
CA GLU A 2 21.66 4.54 21.08
C GLU A 2 20.16 4.23 21.23
N THR A 3 19.30 5.24 21.30
CA THR A 3 17.90 5.01 21.66
C THR A 3 17.03 4.54 20.48
N LEU A 4 17.33 4.95 19.25
CA LEU A 4 16.49 4.66 18.08
C LEU A 4 16.75 3.26 17.49
N THR A 5 17.98 2.77 17.58
CA THR A 5 18.37 1.45 17.05
C THR A 5 17.72 0.30 17.80
N THR A 6 17.41 0.47 19.09
CA THR A 6 16.71 -0.53 19.91
C THR A 6 15.27 -0.79 19.43
N TYR A 7 14.62 0.23 18.86
CA TYR A 7 13.25 0.09 18.33
C TYR A 7 13.21 -0.50 16.92
N LEU A 8 14.36 -0.58 16.22
CA LEU A 8 14.42 -1.21 14.91
C LEU A 8 14.41 -2.73 15.01
N PRO A 9 14.01 -3.46 13.95
CA PRO A 9 14.14 -4.90 13.90
C PRO A 9 15.60 -5.33 14.08
N GLN A 10 15.85 -6.19 15.07
CA GLN A 10 17.18 -6.68 15.40
C GLN A 10 17.61 -7.85 14.51
N THR A 11 16.67 -8.48 13.79
CA THR A 11 16.98 -9.58 12.89
C THR A 11 17.94 -9.13 11.78
N PRO A 12 19.02 -9.89 11.52
CA PRO A 12 19.95 -9.58 10.44
C PRO A 12 19.26 -9.49 9.08
N GLY A 13 19.70 -8.55 8.24
CA GLY A 13 19.20 -8.37 6.87
C GLY A 13 18.48 -7.04 6.63
N LEU A 14 18.21 -6.76 5.36
CA LEU A 14 17.54 -5.53 4.92
C LEU A 14 16.01 -5.68 4.85
N LEU A 15 15.51 -6.90 4.68
CA LEU A 15 14.08 -7.18 4.52
C LEU A 15 13.25 -6.71 5.73
N PRO A 16 13.62 -7.01 6.99
CA PRO A 16 12.88 -6.52 8.17
C PRO A 16 12.76 -4.99 8.21
N LYS A 17 13.86 -4.29 7.92
CA LYS A 17 13.92 -2.83 7.91
C LYS A 17 13.05 -2.25 6.79
N TRP A 18 13.07 -2.89 5.62
CA TRP A 18 12.22 -2.53 4.50
C TRP A 18 10.74 -2.70 4.82
N LEU A 19 10.33 -3.83 5.43
CA LEU A 19 8.95 -4.08 5.84
C LEU A 19 8.44 -3.03 6.83
N LEU A 20 9.27 -2.65 7.80
CA LEU A 20 8.92 -1.58 8.74
C LEU A 20 8.76 -0.23 8.02
N PHE A 21 9.66 0.10 7.10
CA PHE A 21 9.56 1.33 6.31
C PHE A 21 8.25 1.39 5.51
N VAL A 22 7.91 0.33 4.76
CA VAL A 22 6.68 0.32 3.96
C VAL A 22 5.42 0.28 4.84
N ALA A 23 5.50 -0.28 6.06
CA ALA A 23 4.41 -0.20 7.02
C ALA A 23 4.15 1.25 7.46
N VAL A 24 5.20 2.02 7.79
CA VAL A 24 5.09 3.44 8.14
C VAL A 24 4.52 4.26 6.98
N VAL A 25 5.00 4.04 5.75
CA VAL A 25 4.48 4.69 4.55
C VAL A 25 3.00 4.36 4.34
N ALA A 26 2.61 3.10 4.53
CA ALA A 26 1.22 2.66 4.42
C ALA A 26 0.30 3.31 5.46
N LEU A 27 0.77 3.53 6.69
CA LEU A 27 0.02 4.30 7.70
C LEU A 27 -0.18 5.76 7.26
N GLY A 28 0.85 6.41 6.73
CA GLY A 28 0.75 7.76 6.17
C GLY A 28 -0.22 7.85 4.98
N ASN A 29 -0.22 6.84 4.10
CA ASN A 29 -1.19 6.75 3.01
C ASN A 29 -2.62 6.54 3.54
N SER A 30 -2.76 5.71 4.57
CA SER A 30 -4.05 5.47 5.21
C SER A 30 -4.61 6.77 5.78
N PHE A 31 -3.80 7.55 6.50
CA PHE A 31 -4.21 8.86 6.99
C PHE A 31 -4.70 9.77 5.86
N GLN A 32 -3.94 9.86 4.76
CA GLN A 32 -4.37 10.62 3.57
C GLN A 32 -5.72 10.14 3.03
N ALA A 33 -6.01 8.83 3.05
CA ALA A 33 -7.27 8.28 2.58
C ALA A 33 -8.49 8.69 3.44
N TYR A 34 -8.29 9.06 4.71
CA TYR A 34 -9.34 9.64 5.55
C TYR A 34 -9.50 11.15 5.36
N SER A 35 -8.42 11.85 5.03
CA SER A 35 -8.44 13.31 4.88
C SER A 35 -8.76 13.79 3.46
N THR A 36 -8.40 13.04 2.42
CA THR A 36 -8.54 13.46 1.02
C THR A 36 -8.80 12.30 0.06
N LEU A 37 -9.56 12.56 -1.01
CA LEU A 37 -9.82 11.60 -2.09
C LEU A 37 -8.74 11.63 -3.19
N ARG A 38 -7.82 12.60 -3.14
CA ARG A 38 -6.92 12.92 -4.27
C ARG A 38 -6.05 11.72 -4.67
N PHE A 39 -5.52 11.00 -3.69
CA PHE A 39 -4.67 9.84 -3.93
C PHE A 39 -5.46 8.67 -4.52
N ASN A 40 -6.58 8.31 -3.91
CA ASN A 40 -7.42 7.21 -4.41
C ASN A 40 -7.98 7.50 -5.81
N LYS A 41 -8.35 8.76 -6.12
CA LYS A 41 -8.74 9.16 -7.48
C LYS A 41 -7.62 9.03 -8.51
N ARG A 42 -6.35 9.10 -8.11
CA ARG A 42 -5.20 8.86 -9.00
C ARG A 42 -5.00 7.37 -9.29
N ILE A 43 -5.24 6.51 -8.30
CA ILE A 43 -5.22 5.05 -8.48
C ILE A 43 -6.34 4.63 -9.43
N TYR A 44 -7.57 5.01 -9.09
CA TYR A 44 -8.78 4.68 -9.87
C TYR A 44 -9.07 5.75 -10.93
N CYS A 45 -8.05 6.10 -11.70
CA CYS A 45 -8.10 7.25 -12.61
C CYS A 45 -9.03 7.10 -13.79
N LYS A 46 -9.40 5.87 -14.18
CA LYS A 46 -10.31 5.64 -15.30
C LYS A 46 -11.76 5.87 -14.89
N ARG A 47 -12.07 5.79 -13.59
CA ARG A 47 -13.40 6.03 -13.02
C ARG A 47 -13.34 6.84 -11.72
N PRO A 48 -12.83 8.09 -11.76
CA PRO A 48 -12.60 8.89 -10.55
C PRO A 48 -13.89 9.35 -9.87
N HIS A 49 -15.04 9.23 -10.53
CA HIS A 49 -16.36 9.54 -9.99
C HIS A 49 -16.89 8.44 -9.05
N GLU A 50 -16.38 7.21 -9.16
CA GLU A 50 -16.73 6.09 -8.27
C GLU A 50 -15.94 6.15 -6.94
N VAL A 51 -14.89 6.97 -6.86
CA VAL A 51 -14.11 7.17 -5.64
C VAL A 51 -14.83 8.14 -4.70
N THR A 52 -15.55 7.57 -3.74
CA THR A 52 -16.30 8.29 -2.71
C THR A 52 -15.50 8.40 -1.41
N GLY A 53 -15.99 9.22 -0.46
CA GLY A 53 -15.42 9.28 0.88
C GLY A 53 -15.49 7.95 1.64
N LEU A 54 -16.56 7.17 1.43
CA LEU A 54 -16.68 5.86 2.05
C LEU A 54 -15.64 4.88 1.49
N SER A 55 -15.54 4.75 0.16
CA SER A 55 -14.58 3.83 -0.45
C SER A 55 -13.12 4.22 -0.15
N SER A 56 -12.83 5.52 -0.08
CA SER A 56 -11.51 6.03 0.33
C SER A 56 -11.15 5.61 1.76
N ARG A 57 -12.07 5.74 2.72
CA ARG A 57 -11.83 5.30 4.10
C ARG A 57 -11.70 3.78 4.21
N THR A 58 -12.53 3.01 3.50
CA THR A 58 -12.41 1.54 3.45
C THR A 58 -11.05 1.11 2.90
N PHE A 59 -10.57 1.76 1.84
CA PHE A 59 -9.22 1.55 1.30
C PHE A 59 -8.13 1.87 2.34
N GLY A 60 -8.29 2.97 3.07
CA GLY A 60 -7.44 3.35 4.19
C GLY A 60 -7.39 2.27 5.28
N THR A 61 -8.54 1.82 5.79
CA THR A 61 -8.64 0.75 6.80
C THR A 61 -7.91 -0.51 6.36
N TRP A 62 -8.12 -0.92 5.10
CA TRP A 62 -7.49 -2.12 4.55
C TRP A 62 -5.96 -1.98 4.39
N THR A 63 -5.52 -0.76 4.07
CA THR A 63 -4.09 -0.40 4.02
C THR A 63 -3.46 -0.42 5.42
N VAL A 64 -4.17 0.05 6.45
CA VAL A 64 -3.72 -0.06 7.87
C VAL A 64 -3.58 -1.52 8.27
N LEU A 65 -4.58 -2.37 7.96
CA LEU A 65 -4.50 -3.80 8.25
C LEU A 65 -3.25 -4.42 7.65
N SER A 66 -2.97 -4.12 6.38
CA SER A 66 -1.77 -4.58 5.70
C SER A 66 -0.49 -4.00 6.30
N ALA A 67 -0.51 -2.76 6.80
CA ALA A 67 0.62 -2.13 7.49
C ALA A 67 0.93 -2.84 8.82
N ILE A 68 -0.09 -3.25 9.58
CA ILE A 68 0.07 -4.01 10.81
C ILE A 68 0.75 -5.36 10.52
N LEU A 69 0.28 -6.10 9.52
CA LEU A 69 0.90 -7.38 9.13
C LEU A 69 2.39 -7.20 8.76
N ARG A 70 2.73 -6.15 8.02
CA ARG A 70 4.12 -5.83 7.65
C ARG A 70 4.97 -5.43 8.84
N ALA A 71 4.42 -4.65 9.77
CA ALA A 71 5.12 -4.30 11.00
C ALA A 71 5.39 -5.54 11.85
N TYR A 72 4.41 -6.43 12.03
CA TYR A 72 4.61 -7.69 12.76
C TYR A 72 5.64 -8.58 12.08
N ALA A 73 5.58 -8.72 10.75
CA ALA A 73 6.57 -9.46 9.97
C ALA A 73 7.96 -8.84 10.03
N ALA A 74 8.08 -7.51 10.17
CA ALA A 74 9.38 -6.87 10.37
C ALA A 74 10.06 -7.35 11.66
N TYR A 75 9.32 -7.56 12.76
CA TYR A 75 9.90 -8.03 14.02
C TYR A 75 9.95 -9.55 14.16
N HIS A 76 9.13 -10.29 13.39
CA HIS A 76 8.99 -11.76 13.48
C HIS A 76 9.20 -12.45 12.13
N ILE A 77 10.15 -11.97 11.32
CA ILE A 77 10.34 -12.46 9.95
C ILE A 77 10.72 -13.95 9.86
N THR A 78 11.28 -14.50 10.94
CA THR A 78 11.68 -15.91 11.02
C THR A 78 10.51 -16.83 11.39
N GLU A 79 9.39 -16.28 11.83
CA GLU A 79 8.18 -17.04 12.10
C GLU A 79 7.42 -17.26 10.77
N PRO A 80 7.35 -18.50 10.27
CA PRO A 80 6.79 -18.79 8.93
C PRO A 80 5.35 -18.29 8.79
N VAL A 81 4.52 -18.43 9.84
CA VAL A 81 3.12 -17.99 9.79
C VAL A 81 2.99 -16.49 9.60
N VAL A 82 3.81 -15.69 10.30
CA VAL A 82 3.76 -14.22 10.19
C VAL A 82 4.27 -13.76 8.83
N TYR A 83 5.33 -14.40 8.34
CA TYR A 83 5.85 -14.17 7.00
C TYR A 83 4.80 -14.45 5.92
N ASP A 84 4.15 -15.61 5.99
CA ASP A 84 3.13 -16.03 5.03
C ASP A 84 1.93 -15.07 5.05
N LEU A 85 1.46 -14.66 6.23
CA LEU A 85 0.39 -13.68 6.34
C LEU A 85 0.75 -12.33 5.71
N ALA A 86 1.98 -11.85 5.89
CA ALA A 86 2.46 -10.65 5.24
C ALA A 86 2.51 -10.83 3.71
N MET A 87 2.99 -11.97 3.22
CA MET A 87 3.00 -12.30 1.79
C MET A 87 1.60 -12.39 1.20
N TRP A 88 0.66 -13.03 1.89
CA TRP A 88 -0.75 -13.06 1.49
C TRP A 88 -1.37 -11.66 1.43
N SER A 89 -1.02 -10.76 2.35
CA SER A 89 -1.48 -9.37 2.27
C SER A 89 -1.03 -8.66 0.98
N TYR A 90 0.20 -8.94 0.51
CA TYR A 90 0.69 -8.44 -0.77
C TYR A 90 -0.01 -9.12 -1.95
N ALA A 91 -0.22 -10.43 -1.87
CA ALA A 91 -0.92 -11.18 -2.91
C ALA A 91 -2.36 -10.67 -3.12
N VAL A 92 -3.11 -10.46 -2.03
CA VAL A 92 -4.47 -9.90 -2.11
C VAL A 92 -4.46 -8.48 -2.68
N ALA A 93 -3.48 -7.64 -2.30
CA ALA A 93 -3.38 -6.28 -2.82
C ALA A 93 -3.07 -6.28 -4.33
N GLY A 94 -2.13 -7.14 -4.74
CA GLY A 94 -1.81 -7.36 -6.14
C GLY A 94 -3.02 -7.85 -6.93
N ALA A 95 -3.71 -8.87 -6.44
CA ALA A 95 -4.91 -9.41 -7.05
C ALA A 95 -6.00 -8.34 -7.24
N HIS A 96 -6.27 -7.53 -6.20
CA HIS A 96 -7.22 -6.42 -6.25
C HIS A 96 -6.85 -5.41 -7.35
N PHE A 97 -5.62 -4.88 -7.34
CA PHE A 97 -5.22 -3.88 -8.34
C PHE A 97 -5.13 -4.44 -9.76
N VAL A 98 -4.74 -5.71 -9.91
CA VAL A 98 -4.75 -6.40 -11.20
C VAL A 98 -6.19 -6.57 -11.71
N SER A 99 -7.15 -6.94 -10.85
CA SER A 99 -8.56 -7.03 -11.25
C SER A 99 -9.14 -5.66 -11.62
N GLU A 100 -8.80 -4.61 -10.87
CA GLU A 100 -9.24 -3.23 -11.16
C GLU A 100 -8.68 -2.73 -12.49
N TRP A 101 -7.48 -3.21 -12.89
CA TRP A 101 -6.87 -2.85 -14.15
C TRP A 101 -7.41 -3.66 -15.34
N LEU A 102 -7.49 -4.99 -15.22
CA LEU A 102 -7.78 -5.91 -16.33
C LEU A 102 -9.26 -6.27 -16.49
N VAL A 103 -10.02 -6.33 -15.39
CA VAL A 103 -11.41 -6.81 -15.37
C VAL A 103 -12.37 -5.63 -15.27
N PHE A 104 -12.24 -4.81 -14.22
CA PHE A 104 -13.18 -3.72 -13.95
C PHE A 104 -12.84 -2.43 -14.72
N GLY A 105 -11.56 -2.23 -15.07
CA GLY A 105 -11.10 -1.08 -15.84
C GLY A 105 -11.26 0.26 -15.11
N SER A 106 -11.26 0.24 -13.78
CA SER A 106 -11.30 1.42 -12.90
C SER A 106 -9.89 1.99 -12.65
N ALA A 107 -8.87 1.12 -12.58
CA ALA A 107 -7.47 1.47 -12.39
C ALA A 107 -6.69 1.55 -13.72
N GLY A 108 -5.67 2.39 -13.75
CA GLY A 108 -4.72 2.52 -14.86
C GLY A 108 -3.29 2.29 -14.41
N LEU A 109 -2.43 1.83 -15.33
CA LEU A 109 -0.98 1.89 -15.12
C LEU A 109 -0.59 3.35 -14.93
N VAL A 110 0.04 3.68 -13.81
CA VAL A 110 0.62 5.01 -13.56
C VAL A 110 1.54 5.43 -14.72
N PHE A 111 2.17 4.48 -15.42
CA PHE A 111 2.99 4.73 -16.60
C PHE A 111 2.24 5.37 -17.78
N THR A 112 0.92 5.14 -17.90
CA THR A 112 0.10 5.75 -18.96
C THR A 112 -0.04 7.27 -18.77
N PHE A 113 0.14 7.79 -17.55
CA PHE A 113 0.08 9.24 -17.29
C PHE A 113 1.32 10.00 -17.77
N LEU A 114 2.50 9.39 -17.74
CA LEU A 114 3.72 10.02 -18.28
C LEU A 114 3.68 10.10 -19.81
N TRP A 115 2.99 9.18 -20.48
CA TRP A 115 2.86 9.17 -21.94
C TRP A 115 1.80 10.15 -22.47
N LYS A 116 0.69 10.35 -21.73
CA LYS A 116 -0.41 11.23 -22.18
C LYS A 116 -0.18 12.73 -21.94
N GLY A 117 0.91 13.13 -21.27
CA GLY A 117 1.32 14.53 -21.12
C GLY A 117 2.00 15.15 -22.35
N GLY A 118 2.24 14.37 -23.41
CA GLY A 118 3.00 14.78 -24.59
C GLY A 118 2.23 14.76 -25.91
N GLY A 119 0.91 15.03 -25.91
CA GLY A 119 0.19 15.09 -27.18
C GLY A 119 -1.30 15.36 -27.08
N ARG A 120 -1.66 16.64 -27.15
CA ARG A 120 -2.64 17.20 -28.10
C ARG A 120 -2.74 18.71 -27.86
N GLY A 121 -2.44 19.47 -28.90
CA GLY A 121 -2.76 20.90 -29.01
C GLY A 121 -4.25 21.13 -29.21
#